data_AF-A0A8I6WVM7-F1
#
_entry.id   AF-A0A8I6WVM7-F1
#
_cell.length_a   1.000
_cell.length_b   1.000
_cell.length_c   1.000
_cell.angle_alpha   90.00
_cell.angle_beta   90.00
_cell.angle_gamma   90.00
#
_symmetry.space_group_name_H-M   'P 1'
#
loop_
_entity.id
_entity.type
_entity.pdbx_description
1 polymer ?
#
loop_
_entity_poly.entity_id
_entity_poly.type
_entity_poly.pdbx_seq_one_letter_code
_entity_poly.pdbx_strand_id
1 'polypeptide(L)'
;MAAVKARWKDAAVLAVNMCVDKATAGVEAARRAAMLLMMGHDGFTSPEVCLHYLFASRNVEDPLVLAAAVSELDGAEVAGLLRYLAKWVGKYSRFPEAQACPEAAGMLKLEQCESVPSLVAVARAMGLVLDQHFSHIVLNAELRQDLLAAGVMAKELAVEAESSGPILDLLRHMLQAV
;
A
#
# COMPACT_ATOMS: atom_id res chain seq x y z
N MET A 1 2.14 -14.74 -15.54
CA MET A 1 1.64 -13.61 -14.70
C MET A 1 0.30 -13.88 -14.02
N ALA A 2 -0.69 -14.55 -14.66
CA ALA A 2 -1.97 -14.89 -14.01
C ALA A 2 -1.82 -15.63 -12.66
N ALA A 3 -0.77 -16.46 -12.52
CA ALA A 3 -0.45 -17.16 -11.29
C ALA A 3 -0.17 -16.23 -10.09
N VAL A 4 0.37 -15.02 -10.31
CA VAL A 4 0.70 -14.09 -9.22
C VAL A 4 -0.58 -13.60 -8.55
N LYS A 5 -1.57 -13.16 -9.34
CA LYS A 5 -2.86 -12.71 -8.82
C LYS A 5 -3.64 -13.85 -8.16
N ALA A 6 -3.56 -15.07 -8.72
CA ALA A 6 -4.14 -16.26 -8.09
C ALA A 6 -3.54 -16.54 -6.70
N ARG A 7 -2.22 -16.46 -6.54
CA ARG A 7 -1.56 -16.64 -5.23
C ARG A 7 -2.07 -15.66 -4.18
N TRP A 8 -2.27 -14.39 -4.56
CA TRP A 8 -2.82 -13.38 -3.66
C TRP A 8 -4.27 -13.69 -3.28
N LYS A 9 -5.09 -14.14 -4.24
CA LYS A 9 -6.46 -14.60 -3.97
C LYS A 9 -6.47 -15.79 -3.01
N ASP A 10 -5.65 -16.79 -3.26
CA ASP A 10 -5.63 -18.01 -2.45
C ASP A 10 -5.17 -17.71 -1.02
N ALA A 11 -4.16 -16.85 -0.86
CA ALA A 11 -3.72 -16.37 0.45
C ALA A 11 -4.84 -15.59 1.19
N ALA A 12 -5.58 -14.73 0.47
CA ALA A 12 -6.68 -13.98 1.06
C ALA A 12 -7.81 -14.91 1.54
N VAL A 13 -8.18 -15.92 0.74
CA VAL A 13 -9.19 -16.91 1.11
C VAL A 13 -8.73 -17.74 2.30
N LEU A 14 -7.45 -18.15 2.33
CA LEU A 14 -6.87 -18.86 3.47
C LEU A 14 -6.97 -18.04 4.76
N ALA A 15 -6.61 -16.75 4.71
CA ALA A 15 -6.71 -15.84 5.85
C ALA A 15 -8.15 -15.66 6.36
N VAL A 16 -9.13 -15.57 5.44
CA VAL A 16 -10.55 -15.52 5.81
C VAL A 16 -11.01 -16.81 6.49
N ASN A 17 -10.63 -17.98 5.96
CA ASN A 17 -11.01 -19.26 6.55
C ASN A 17 -10.43 -19.42 7.96
N MET A 18 -9.20 -18.96 8.20
CA MET A 18 -8.59 -18.92 9.54
C MET A 18 -9.35 -18.02 10.53
N CYS A 19 -10.12 -17.03 10.07
CA CYS A 19 -10.97 -16.22 10.95
C CYS A 19 -12.25 -16.94 11.36
N VAL A 20 -12.76 -17.85 10.51
CA VAL A 20 -13.99 -18.61 10.74
C VAL A 20 -13.73 -19.78 11.70
N ASP A 21 -12.57 -20.43 11.57
CA ASP A 21 -12.12 -21.45 12.51
C ASP A 21 -11.66 -20.83 13.83
N LYS A 22 -12.59 -20.62 14.76
CA LYS A 22 -12.36 -20.04 16.11
C LYS A 22 -11.35 -20.82 16.98
N ALA A 23 -10.87 -21.97 16.52
CA ALA A 23 -9.87 -22.79 17.19
C ALA A 23 -8.42 -22.31 16.99
N THR A 24 -8.15 -21.44 16.01
CA THR A 24 -6.80 -20.92 15.77
C THR A 24 -6.49 -19.71 16.66
N ALA A 25 -5.43 -19.81 17.47
CA ALA A 25 -4.80 -18.63 18.04
C ALA A 25 -4.39 -17.67 16.91
N GLY A 26 -4.63 -16.37 17.08
CA GLY A 26 -4.27 -15.36 16.07
C GLY A 26 -5.40 -14.94 15.12
N VAL A 27 -6.67 -15.08 15.50
CA VAL A 27 -7.84 -14.57 14.73
C VAL A 27 -7.67 -13.11 14.33
N GLU A 28 -7.18 -12.24 15.23
CA GLU A 28 -6.93 -10.83 14.90
C GLU A 28 -5.82 -10.65 13.85
N ALA A 29 -4.76 -11.45 13.91
CA ALA A 29 -3.71 -11.44 12.89
C ALA A 29 -4.25 -11.94 11.54
N ALA A 30 -5.09 -12.99 11.55
CA ALA A 30 -5.74 -13.49 10.35
C ALA A 30 -6.69 -12.45 9.73
N ARG A 31 -7.42 -11.69 10.56
CA ARG A 31 -8.31 -10.62 10.11
C ARG A 31 -7.53 -9.49 9.44
N ARG A 32 -6.44 -9.04 10.06
CA ARG A 32 -5.54 -8.03 9.47
C ARG A 32 -4.92 -8.53 8.17
N ALA A 33 -4.44 -9.77 8.15
CA ALA A 33 -3.88 -10.40 6.95
C ALA A 33 -4.91 -10.48 5.81
N ALA A 34 -6.14 -10.92 6.10
CA ALA A 34 -7.22 -11.00 5.13
C ALA A 34 -7.53 -9.62 4.51
N MET A 35 -7.59 -8.57 5.33
CA MET A 35 -7.82 -7.21 4.85
C MET A 35 -6.69 -6.75 3.92
N LEU A 36 -5.43 -6.90 4.34
CA LEU A 36 -4.26 -6.51 3.54
C LEU A 36 -4.18 -7.26 2.20
N LEU A 37 -4.42 -8.57 2.21
CA LEU A 37 -4.37 -9.41 1.02
C LEU A 37 -5.53 -9.10 0.05
N MET A 38 -6.73 -8.82 0.58
CA MET A 38 -7.86 -8.39 -0.25
C MET A 38 -7.63 -7.00 -0.83
N MET A 39 -7.05 -6.07 -0.07
CA MET A 39 -6.65 -4.74 -0.58
C MET A 39 -5.67 -4.85 -1.74
N GLY A 40 -4.63 -5.68 -1.61
CA GLY A 40 -3.65 -5.92 -2.67
C GLY A 40 -4.07 -6.93 -3.74
N HIS A 41 -5.29 -7.46 -3.71
CA HIS A 41 -5.82 -8.28 -4.81
C HIS A 41 -6.90 -7.54 -5.61
N ASP A 42 -7.83 -6.89 -4.92
CA ASP A 42 -9.01 -6.27 -5.51
C ASP A 42 -8.66 -4.99 -6.30
N GLY A 43 -9.18 -4.86 -7.52
CA GLY A 43 -8.95 -3.68 -8.38
C GLY A 43 -7.57 -3.59 -9.05
N PHE A 44 -6.65 -4.52 -8.76
CA PHE A 44 -5.33 -4.59 -9.38
C PHE A 44 -5.27 -5.64 -10.50
N THR A 45 -4.56 -5.32 -11.58
CA THR A 45 -4.23 -6.22 -12.68
C THR A 45 -3.03 -7.10 -12.31
N SER A 46 -2.78 -8.19 -13.04
CA SER A 46 -1.62 -9.05 -12.74
C SER A 46 -0.27 -8.32 -12.81
N PRO A 47 0.00 -7.42 -13.78
CA PRO A 47 1.23 -6.62 -13.77
C PRO A 47 1.34 -5.69 -12.56
N GLU A 48 0.24 -5.08 -12.13
CA GLU A 48 0.22 -4.22 -10.93
C GLU A 48 0.51 -5.02 -9.65
N VAL A 49 0.02 -6.26 -9.54
CA VAL A 49 0.36 -7.13 -8.40
C VAL A 49 1.87 -7.46 -8.38
N CYS A 50 2.55 -7.47 -9.53
CA CYS A 50 4.01 -7.59 -9.56
C CYS A 50 4.69 -6.35 -8.95
N LEU A 51 4.13 -5.15 -9.14
CA LEU A 51 4.65 -3.92 -8.54
C LEU A 51 4.52 -3.93 -7.01
N HIS A 52 3.60 -4.70 -6.43
CA HIS A 52 3.49 -4.84 -4.97
C HIS A 52 4.82 -5.29 -4.37
N TYR A 53 5.48 -6.28 -4.98
CA TYR A 53 6.79 -6.76 -4.54
C TYR A 53 7.87 -5.70 -4.64
N LEU A 54 7.85 -4.86 -5.69
CA LEU A 54 8.81 -3.76 -5.82
C LEU A 54 8.63 -2.75 -4.69
N PHE A 55 7.40 -2.25 -4.50
CA PHE A 55 7.09 -1.20 -3.53
C PHE A 55 7.00 -1.67 -2.07
N ALA A 56 6.97 -2.98 -1.84
CA ALA A 56 7.13 -3.57 -0.51
C ALA A 56 8.59 -3.94 -0.21
N SER A 57 9.47 -4.00 -1.22
CA SER A 57 10.88 -4.32 -1.00
C SER A 57 11.64 -3.17 -0.35
N ARG A 58 12.69 -3.53 0.39
CA ARG A 58 13.65 -2.56 0.94
C ARG A 58 14.40 -1.78 -0.14
N ASN A 59 14.37 -2.22 -1.40
CA ASN A 59 15.02 -1.49 -2.49
C ASN A 59 14.34 -0.13 -2.76
N VAL A 60 13.07 0.03 -2.37
CA VAL A 60 12.37 1.32 -2.39
C VAL A 60 12.71 2.20 -1.18
N GLU A 61 13.42 1.66 -0.18
CA GLU A 61 13.99 2.45 0.91
C GLU A 61 15.25 3.21 0.48
N ASP A 62 15.95 2.76 -0.59
CA ASP A 62 17.02 3.52 -1.25
C ASP A 62 16.41 4.47 -2.28
N PRO A 63 16.34 5.78 -1.99
CA PRO A 63 15.70 6.73 -2.89
C PRO A 63 16.43 6.85 -4.23
N LEU A 64 17.73 6.54 -4.29
CA LEU A 64 18.54 6.72 -5.50
C LEU A 64 18.22 5.67 -6.56
N VAL A 65 18.05 4.41 -6.15
CA VAL A 65 17.74 3.31 -7.06
C VAL A 65 16.36 3.49 -7.67
N LEU A 66 15.36 3.83 -6.85
CA LEU A 66 14.01 4.08 -7.36
C LEU A 66 13.99 5.34 -8.24
N ALA A 67 14.70 6.41 -7.87
CA ALA A 67 14.80 7.62 -8.69
C ALA A 67 15.40 7.35 -10.07
N ALA A 68 16.45 6.54 -10.17
CA ALA A 68 17.04 6.17 -11.44
C ALA A 68 16.08 5.34 -12.30
N ALA A 69 15.31 4.43 -11.70
CA ALA A 69 14.33 3.64 -12.44
C ALA A 69 13.15 4.50 -12.93
N VAL A 70 12.67 5.43 -12.09
CA VAL A 70 11.54 6.30 -12.43
C VAL A 70 11.93 7.31 -13.50
N SER A 71 13.17 7.82 -13.54
CA SER A 71 13.60 8.80 -14.54
C SER A 71 13.61 8.26 -15.96
N GLU A 72 13.75 6.95 -16.13
CA GLU A 72 13.79 6.28 -17.44
C GLU A 72 12.39 5.93 -17.98
N LEU A 73 11.33 6.13 -17.19
CA LEU A 73 9.97 5.80 -17.61
C LEU A 73 9.48 6.75 -18.71
N ASP A 74 8.81 6.19 -19.71
CA ASP A 74 8.10 6.97 -20.71
C ASP A 74 6.75 7.51 -20.20
N GLY A 75 6.07 8.33 -21.01
CA GLY A 75 4.80 8.92 -20.63
C GLY A 75 3.67 7.91 -20.33
N ALA A 76 3.63 6.79 -21.04
CA ALA A 76 2.62 5.74 -20.82
C ALA A 76 2.94 4.93 -19.55
N GLU A 77 4.21 4.69 -19.27
CA GLU A 77 4.68 4.03 -18.06
C GLU A 77 4.47 4.90 -16.81
N VAL A 78 4.77 6.20 -16.90
CA VAL A 78 4.46 7.19 -15.84
C VAL A 78 2.95 7.21 -15.56
N ALA A 79 2.13 7.20 -16.60
CA ALA A 79 0.68 7.13 -16.47
C ALA A 79 0.22 5.87 -15.74
N GLY A 80 0.76 4.71 -16.12
CA GLY A 80 0.46 3.43 -15.48
C GLY A 80 0.88 3.40 -14.01
N LEU A 81 2.09 3.87 -13.71
CA LEU A 81 2.62 3.92 -12.36
C LEU A 81 1.83 4.88 -11.46
N LEU A 82 1.50 6.07 -11.96
CA LEU A 82 0.70 7.05 -11.21
C LEU A 82 -0.67 6.48 -10.84
N ARG A 83 -1.37 5.83 -11.77
CA ARG A 83 -2.68 5.20 -11.50
C ARG A 83 -2.56 4.05 -10.51
N TYR A 84 -1.51 3.25 -10.62
CA TYR A 84 -1.21 2.19 -9.66
C TYR A 84 -1.02 2.75 -8.23
N LEU A 85 -0.24 3.82 -8.07
CA LEU A 85 -0.01 4.46 -6.77
C LEU A 85 -1.29 5.12 -6.25
N ALA A 86 -2.08 5.76 -7.11
CA ALA A 86 -3.37 6.35 -6.76
C ALA A 86 -4.37 5.30 -6.25
N LYS A 87 -4.39 4.09 -6.82
CA LYS A 87 -5.19 2.97 -6.29
C LYS A 87 -4.80 2.65 -4.85
N TRP A 88 -3.50 2.59 -4.54
CA TRP A 88 -3.05 2.34 -3.17
C TRP A 88 -3.45 3.44 -2.19
N VAL A 89 -3.33 4.71 -2.58
CA VAL A 89 -3.83 5.84 -1.76
C VAL A 89 -5.32 5.66 -1.47
N GLY A 90 -6.11 5.29 -2.48
CA GLY A 90 -7.54 5.02 -2.28
C GLY A 90 -7.85 3.80 -1.42
N LYS A 91 -7.04 2.74 -1.48
CA LYS A 91 -7.17 1.59 -0.57
C LYS A 91 -6.94 2.01 0.88
N TYR A 92 -5.89 2.78 1.15
CA TYR A 92 -5.58 3.25 2.51
C TYR A 92 -6.58 4.27 3.04
N SER A 93 -7.10 5.18 2.20
CA SER A 93 -8.20 6.08 2.58
C SER A 93 -9.46 5.29 2.96
N ARG A 94 -9.79 4.23 2.21
CA ARG A 94 -10.98 3.41 2.47
C ARG A 94 -10.85 2.45 3.66
N PHE A 95 -9.65 1.97 3.95
CA PHE A 95 -9.36 1.01 5.02
C PHE A 95 -8.25 1.55 5.93
N PRO A 96 -8.50 2.63 6.69
CA PRO A 96 -7.49 3.25 7.55
C PRO A 96 -6.96 2.32 8.65
N GLU A 97 -7.73 1.30 9.04
CA GLU A 97 -7.31 0.27 9.99
C GLU A 97 -6.32 -0.76 9.41
N ALA A 98 -6.06 -0.72 8.11
CA ALA A 98 -5.12 -1.61 7.45
C ALA A 98 -3.67 -1.25 7.82
N GLN A 99 -3.07 -2.07 8.68
CA GLN A 99 -1.68 -1.94 9.10
C GLN A 99 -0.86 -3.16 8.68
N ALA A 100 0.46 -2.97 8.59
CA ALA A 100 1.39 -4.07 8.37
C ALA A 100 1.14 -5.18 9.41
N CYS A 101 1.11 -6.44 8.96
CA CYS A 101 0.89 -7.59 9.82
C CYS A 101 2.10 -8.53 9.73
N PRO A 102 3.23 -8.21 10.39
CA PRO A 102 4.42 -9.06 10.37
C PRO A 102 4.17 -10.43 10.98
N GLU A 103 3.19 -10.56 11.88
CA GLU A 103 2.83 -11.83 12.49
C GLU A 103 2.19 -12.79 11.47
N ALA A 104 1.60 -12.28 10.39
CA ALA A 104 0.93 -13.11 9.38
C ALA A 104 1.94 -13.98 8.60
N ALA A 105 3.12 -13.46 8.29
CA ALA A 105 4.15 -14.23 7.60
C ALA A 105 4.73 -15.32 8.50
N GLY A 106 5.06 -15.00 9.75
CA GLY A 106 5.65 -15.96 10.69
C GLY A 106 4.64 -16.98 11.24
N MET A 107 3.54 -16.51 11.82
CA MET A 107 2.58 -17.36 12.52
C MET A 107 1.59 -18.06 11.57
N LEU A 108 1.14 -17.35 10.53
CA LEU A 108 0.08 -17.83 9.63
C LEU A 108 0.63 -18.33 8.28
N LYS A 109 1.95 -18.20 8.05
CA LYS A 109 2.62 -18.57 6.79
C LYS A 109 2.07 -17.84 5.56
N LEU A 110 1.55 -16.62 5.76
CA LEU A 110 0.99 -15.76 4.73
C LEU A 110 2.04 -14.75 4.24
N GLU A 111 3.03 -15.25 3.49
CA GLU A 111 4.17 -14.45 2.99
C GLU A 111 3.74 -13.25 2.13
N GLN A 112 2.59 -13.33 1.46
CA GLN A 112 2.08 -12.25 0.61
C GLN A 112 1.75 -10.98 1.42
N CYS A 113 1.53 -11.09 2.73
CA CYS A 113 1.31 -9.92 3.59
C CYS A 113 2.54 -9.00 3.65
N GLU A 114 3.76 -9.55 3.55
CA GLU A 114 4.99 -8.74 3.48
C GLU A 114 5.15 -8.04 2.14
N SER A 115 4.40 -8.47 1.13
CA SER A 115 4.43 -7.88 -0.21
C SER A 115 3.42 -6.74 -0.37
N VAL A 116 2.69 -6.34 0.67
CA VAL A 116 1.77 -5.20 0.63
C VAL A 116 2.56 -3.91 0.83
N PRO A 117 2.61 -2.99 -0.15
CA PRO A 117 3.31 -1.72 -0.02
C PRO A 117 2.72 -0.88 1.11
N SER A 118 3.57 -0.38 2.01
CA SER A 118 3.12 0.55 3.05
C SER A 118 2.66 1.88 2.46
N LEU A 119 1.76 2.59 3.15
CA LEU A 119 1.34 3.93 2.76
C LEU A 119 2.54 4.89 2.62
N VAL A 120 3.57 4.73 3.47
CA VAL A 120 4.81 5.53 3.40
C VAL A 120 5.55 5.26 2.09
N ALA A 121 5.71 3.99 1.69
CA ALA A 121 6.37 3.64 0.44
C ALA A 121 5.58 4.16 -0.77
N VAL A 122 4.25 4.07 -0.74
CA VAL A 122 3.36 4.59 -1.78
C VAL A 122 3.48 6.11 -1.90
N ALA A 123 3.44 6.84 -0.78
CA ALA A 123 3.56 8.28 -0.74
C ALA A 123 4.93 8.77 -1.26
N ARG A 124 6.02 8.09 -0.86
CA ARG A 124 7.38 8.39 -1.36
C ARG A 124 7.48 8.17 -2.86
N ALA A 125 7.01 7.03 -3.36
CA ALA A 125 7.02 6.72 -4.78
C ALA A 125 6.19 7.74 -5.58
N MET A 126 5.04 8.16 -5.06
CA MET A 126 4.20 9.17 -5.71
C MET A 126 4.89 10.54 -5.74
N GLY A 127 5.54 10.95 -4.64
CA GLY A 127 6.33 12.18 -4.60
C GLY A 127 7.44 12.18 -5.65
N LEU A 128 8.19 11.07 -5.76
CA LEU A 128 9.26 10.93 -6.75
C LEU A 128 8.75 11.00 -8.20
N VAL A 129 7.64 10.35 -8.51
CA VAL A 129 7.00 10.43 -9.85
C VAL A 129 6.62 11.87 -10.17
N LEU A 130 6.08 12.61 -9.18
CA LEU A 130 5.76 14.02 -9.34
C LEU A 130 7.01 14.87 -9.56
N ASP A 131 8.07 14.66 -8.78
CA ASP A 131 9.31 15.43 -8.87
C ASP A 131 10.00 15.27 -10.24
N GLN A 132 10.01 14.04 -10.79
CA GLN A 132 10.72 13.74 -12.04
C GLN A 132 9.89 13.98 -13.30
N HIS A 133 8.57 13.79 -13.23
CA HIS A 133 7.68 13.81 -14.40
C HIS A 133 6.58 14.87 -14.31
N PHE A 134 6.76 15.90 -13.47
CA PHE A 134 5.77 16.95 -13.23
C PHE A 134 5.16 17.51 -14.52
N SER A 135 6.01 17.93 -15.47
CA SER A 135 5.58 18.56 -16.72
C SER A 135 4.69 17.64 -17.54
N HIS A 136 5.04 16.36 -17.67
CA HIS A 136 4.25 15.37 -18.38
C HIS A 136 2.88 15.17 -17.72
N ILE A 137 2.84 15.08 -16.39
CA ILE A 137 1.61 14.85 -15.62
C ILE A 137 0.66 16.05 -15.73
N VAL A 138 1.15 17.28 -15.55
CA VAL A 138 0.28 18.47 -15.56
C VAL A 138 -0.21 18.84 -16.96
N LEU A 139 0.53 18.51 -18.01
CA LEU A 139 0.14 18.75 -19.40
C LEU A 139 -0.88 17.72 -19.92
N ASN A 140 -0.95 16.53 -19.31
CA ASN A 140 -1.95 15.52 -19.63
C ASN A 140 -3.23 15.69 -18.79
N ALA A 141 -4.37 15.93 -19.45
CA ALA A 141 -5.63 16.21 -18.76
C ALA A 141 -6.16 15.03 -17.94
N GLU A 142 -6.00 13.79 -18.43
CA GLU A 142 -6.45 12.59 -17.72
C GLU A 142 -5.57 12.33 -16.49
N LEU A 143 -4.25 12.41 -16.64
CA LEU A 143 -3.33 12.23 -15.51
C LEU A 143 -3.51 13.31 -14.44
N ARG A 144 -3.82 14.54 -14.86
CA ARG A 144 -4.15 15.62 -13.93
C ARG A 144 -5.42 15.31 -13.14
N GLN A 145 -6.44 14.70 -13.75
CA GLN A 145 -7.65 14.27 -13.04
C GLN A 145 -7.35 13.13 -12.05
N ASP A 146 -6.58 12.13 -12.48
CA ASP A 146 -6.14 11.02 -11.61
C ASP A 146 -5.37 11.56 -10.40
N LEU A 147 -4.45 12.51 -10.62
CA LEU A 147 -3.68 13.16 -9.57
C LEU A 147 -4.55 13.96 -8.61
N LEU A 148 -5.54 14.71 -9.12
CA LEU A 148 -6.46 15.48 -8.27
C LEU A 148 -7.31 14.57 -7.39
N ALA A 149 -7.82 13.45 -7.94
CA ALA A 149 -8.56 12.46 -7.16
C ALA A 149 -7.70 11.84 -6.06
N ALA A 150 -6.44 11.48 -6.38
CA ALA A 150 -5.47 11.01 -5.39
C ALA A 150 -5.18 12.08 -4.32
N GLY A 151 -5.07 13.35 -4.71
CA GLY A 151 -4.85 14.48 -3.81
C GLY A 151 -5.98 14.68 -2.79
N VAL A 152 -7.24 14.48 -3.19
CA VAL A 152 -8.39 14.52 -2.26
C VAL A 152 -8.27 13.41 -1.22
N MET A 153 -8.00 12.17 -1.63
CA MET A 153 -7.84 11.04 -0.72
C MET A 153 -6.63 11.21 0.21
N ALA A 154 -5.52 11.74 -0.31
CA ALA A 154 -4.33 12.05 0.49
C ALA A 154 -4.61 13.13 1.54
N LYS A 155 -5.46 14.11 1.21
CA LYS A 155 -5.88 15.15 2.17
C LYS A 155 -6.72 14.57 3.31
N GLU A 156 -7.64 13.65 3.02
CA GLU A 156 -8.42 12.95 4.05
C GLU A 156 -7.50 12.17 5.01
N LEU A 157 -6.54 11.43 4.46
CA LEU A 157 -5.53 10.71 5.23
C LEU A 157 -4.68 11.66 6.10
N ALA A 158 -4.31 12.83 5.57
CA ALA A 158 -3.55 13.83 6.32
C ALA A 158 -4.35 14.40 7.50
N VAL A 159 -5.63 14.72 7.29
CA VAL A 159 -6.52 15.20 8.37
C VAL A 159 -6.65 14.17 9.50
N GLU A 160 -6.79 12.89 9.16
CA GLU A 160 -6.86 11.80 10.14
C GLU A 160 -5.53 11.62 10.90
N ALA A 161 -4.40 11.73 10.20
CA ALA A 161 -3.08 11.66 10.83
C ALA A 161 -2.86 12.83 11.80
N GLU A 162 -3.26 14.05 11.42
CA GLU A 162 -3.18 15.25 12.27
C GLU A 162 -4.08 15.14 13.50
N SER A 163 -5.32 14.64 13.35
CA SER A 163 -6.25 14.45 14.46
C SER A 163 -5.77 13.38 15.45
N SER A 164 -5.10 12.34 14.96
CA SER A 164 -4.57 11.22 15.76
C SER A 164 -3.24 11.53 16.47
N GLY A 165 -2.47 12.51 15.98
CA GLY A 165 -1.14 12.85 16.50
C GLY A 165 -1.09 13.07 18.02
N PRO A 166 -1.93 13.95 18.60
CA PRO A 166 -1.94 14.20 20.04
C PRO A 166 -2.22 12.94 20.89
N ILE A 167 -3.06 12.02 20.38
CA ILE A 167 -3.38 10.76 21.06
C ILE A 167 -2.14 9.84 21.07
N LEU A 168 -1.43 9.76 19.94
CA LEU A 168 -0.19 8.99 19.84
C LEU A 168 0.89 9.54 20.78
N ASP A 169 1.01 10.86 20.89
CA ASP A 169 1.96 11.49 21.82
C ASP A 169 1.60 11.24 23.29
N LEU A 170 0.31 11.29 23.64
CA LEU A 170 -0.16 10.91 24.96
C LEU A 170 0.19 9.44 25.29
N LEU A 171 -0.08 8.51 24.37
CA LEU A 171 0.27 7.09 24.53
C LEU A 171 1.77 6.89 24.76
N ARG A 172 2.63 7.61 24.02
CA ARG A 172 4.09 7.54 24.20
C ARG A 172 4.50 8.02 25.59
N HIS A 173 3.94 9.13 26.07
CA HIS A 173 4.23 9.61 27.42
C HIS A 173 3.77 8.62 28.50
N MET A 174 2.59 8.01 28.33
CA MET A 174 2.09 6.99 29.26
C MET A 174 3.00 5.76 29.33
N LEU A 175 3.50 5.29 28.18
CA LEU A 175 4.42 4.15 28.11
C LEU A 175 5.81 4.45 28.70
N GLN A 176 6.21 5.72 28.77
CA GLN A 176 7.46 6.14 29.43
C GLN A 176 7.31 6.33 30.94
N ALA A 177 6.08 6.46 31.44
CA ALA A 177 5.77 6.68 32.84
C ALA A 177 5.55 5.37 33.65
N VAL A 178 5.59 4.21 32.98
CA VAL A 178 5.47 2.86 33.54
C VAL A 178 6.78 2.11 33.31
#